data_AF-A0A7X7J059-F1
#
_entry.id   AF-A0A7X7J059-F1
#
_cell.length_a   1.000
_cell.length_b   1.000
_cell.length_c   1.000
_cell.angle_alpha   90.00
_cell.angle_beta   90.00
_cell.angle_gamma   90.00
#
_symmetry.space_group_name_H-M   'P 1'
#
loop_
_entity.id
_entity.type
_entity.pdbx_description
1 polymer ?
#
loop_
_entity_poly.entity_id
_entity_poly.type
_entity_poly.pdbx_seq_one_letter_code
_entity_poly.pdbx_strand_id
1 'polypeptide(L)'
;MFLALAARLPCPECGHVGLLIKRRSDLDGDWPCARSCTACGKAIPHKRLDIYPEATLCAICQGKIDRGEPVGQSEYCPRCGSPMQLRLARSGGVTRYEMTCSNVPPCRLHRPA
;
A
#
# COMPACT_ATOMS: atom_id res chain seq x y z
N MET A 1 -33.18 6.98 3.59
CA MET A 1 -33.41 8.05 2.60
C MET A 1 -32.17 8.85 2.18
N PHE A 2 -30.98 8.66 2.77
CA PHE A 2 -29.76 9.45 2.45
C PHE A 2 -29.03 9.06 1.15
N LEU A 3 -29.07 7.79 0.72
CA LEU A 3 -28.33 7.32 -0.47
C LEU A 3 -28.82 7.95 -1.79
N ALA A 4 -30.12 8.23 -1.89
CA ALA A 4 -30.71 8.83 -3.09
C ALA A 4 -30.34 10.31 -3.28
N LEU A 5 -29.98 11.01 -2.20
CA LEU A 5 -29.58 12.42 -2.23
C LEU A 5 -28.11 12.58 -2.62
N ALA A 6 -27.28 11.54 -2.44
CA ALA A 6 -25.86 11.58 -2.72
C ALA A 6 -25.55 11.88 -4.20
N ALA A 7 -26.34 11.31 -5.12
CA ALA A 7 -26.20 11.57 -6.55
C ALA A 7 -26.39 13.04 -6.93
N ARG A 8 -27.07 13.83 -6.07
CA ARG A 8 -27.36 15.25 -6.28
C ARG A 8 -26.38 16.19 -5.57
N LEU A 9 -25.40 15.67 -4.83
CA LEU A 9 -24.39 16.48 -4.15
C LEU A 9 -23.31 16.92 -5.15
N PRO A 10 -23.08 18.24 -5.33
CA PRO A 10 -22.00 18.76 -6.16
C PRO A 10 -20.66 18.67 -5.44
N CYS A 11 -19.59 18.39 -6.19
CA CYS A 11 -18.23 18.48 -5.67
C CYS A 11 -17.86 19.96 -5.37
N PRO A 12 -17.36 20.31 -4.18
CA PRO A 12 -17.01 21.70 -3.84
C PRO A 12 -15.81 22.25 -4.64
N GLU A 13 -15.00 21.38 -5.24
CA GLU A 13 -13.82 21.77 -6.02
C GLU A 13 -14.11 21.93 -7.52
N CYS A 14 -15.07 21.16 -8.07
CA CYS A 14 -15.29 21.10 -9.52
C CYS A 14 -16.76 21.20 -9.97
N GLY A 15 -17.72 21.28 -9.04
CA GLY A 15 -19.14 21.45 -9.34
C GLY A 15 -19.85 20.23 -9.97
N HIS A 16 -19.12 19.16 -10.28
CA HIS A 16 -19.70 17.97 -10.91
C HIS A 16 -20.67 17.25 -9.95
N VAL A 17 -21.87 16.94 -10.43
CA VAL A 17 -22.88 16.11 -9.76
C VAL A 17 -22.81 14.67 -10.26
N GLY A 18 -23.04 13.69 -9.38
CA GLY A 18 -22.92 12.26 -9.71
C GLY A 18 -22.17 11.42 -8.68
N LEU A 19 -22.17 11.84 -7.41
CA LEU A 19 -21.49 11.10 -6.35
C LEU A 19 -22.21 9.78 -6.07
N LEU A 20 -21.51 8.67 -6.30
CA LEU A 20 -22.06 7.32 -6.24
C LEU A 20 -21.65 6.66 -4.93
N ILE A 21 -22.60 6.52 -4.00
CA ILE A 21 -22.38 5.81 -2.74
C ILE A 21 -22.83 4.36 -2.91
N LYS A 22 -21.86 3.44 -3.01
CA LYS A 22 -22.11 2.00 -2.92
C LYS A 22 -22.01 1.54 -1.47
N ARG A 23 -23.00 0.77 -1.01
CA ARG A 23 -22.83 -0.01 0.23
C ARG A 23 -21.90 -1.18 -0.06
N ARG A 24 -21.00 -1.47 0.88
CA ARG A 24 -19.98 -2.50 0.74
C ARG A 24 -20.55 -3.92 0.60
N SER A 25 -21.80 -4.13 1.01
CA SER A 25 -22.55 -5.38 0.87
C SER A 25 -22.98 -5.70 -0.56
N ASP A 26 -22.99 -4.72 -1.48
CA ASP A 26 -23.54 -4.87 -2.83
C ASP A 26 -22.44 -5.16 -3.88
N LEU A 27 -21.23 -5.45 -3.40
CA LEU A 27 -20.17 -6.09 -4.17
C LEU A 27 -20.26 -7.57 -3.83
N ASP A 28 -20.87 -8.38 -4.70
CA ASP A 28 -20.93 -9.83 -4.56
C ASP A 28 -19.52 -10.38 -4.32
N GLY A 29 -19.30 -10.80 -3.08
CA GLY A 29 -17.98 -11.14 -2.58
C GLY A 29 -18.02 -11.05 -1.07
N ASP A 30 -18.47 -12.15 -0.45
CA ASP A 30 -18.25 -12.48 0.95
C ASP A 30 -16.93 -11.87 1.39
N TRP A 31 -16.98 -10.80 2.21
CA TRP A 31 -15.76 -10.18 2.71
C TRP A 31 -15.24 -11.13 3.79
N PRO A 32 -14.24 -11.99 3.53
CA PRO A 32 -13.61 -12.61 4.67
C PRO A 32 -12.82 -11.46 5.28
N CYS A 33 -12.96 -11.25 6.58
CA CYS A 33 -11.92 -10.57 7.35
C CYS A 33 -10.64 -11.43 7.34
N ALA A 34 -10.16 -11.81 6.15
CA ALA A 34 -8.96 -12.58 5.94
C ALA A 34 -7.82 -11.74 6.49
N ARG A 35 -7.23 -12.22 7.58
CA ARG A 35 -6.11 -11.53 8.23
C ARG A 35 -5.03 -11.26 7.19
N SER A 36 -4.72 -10.00 6.98
CA SER A 36 -3.68 -9.57 6.04
C SER A 36 -2.33 -9.60 6.74
N CYS A 37 -1.30 -10.00 6.00
CA CYS A 37 0.09 -9.93 6.46
C CYS A 37 0.51 -8.48 6.75
N THR A 38 1.06 -8.19 7.92
CA THR A 38 1.51 -6.84 8.30
C THR A 38 2.64 -6.30 7.41
N ALA A 39 3.43 -7.20 6.81
CA ALA A 39 4.58 -6.82 5.99
C ALA A 39 4.24 -6.55 4.51
N CYS A 40 3.31 -7.31 3.92
CA CYS A 40 3.02 -7.20 2.48
C CYS A 40 1.56 -6.88 2.14
N GLY A 41 0.67 -6.79 3.13
CA GLY A 41 -0.76 -6.51 2.96
C GLY A 41 -1.57 -7.63 2.28
N LYS A 42 -0.92 -8.69 1.78
CA LYS A 42 -1.61 -9.84 1.16
C LYS A 42 -2.37 -10.65 2.22
N ALA A 43 -3.53 -11.19 1.85
CA ALA A 43 -4.31 -12.09 2.70
C ALA A 43 -3.49 -13.34 3.07
N ILE A 44 -3.48 -13.69 4.36
CA ILE A 44 -2.86 -14.92 4.85
C ILE A 44 -3.77 -16.10 4.45
N PRO A 45 -3.23 -17.15 3.81
CA PRO A 45 -4.06 -18.29 3.39
C PRO A 45 -4.70 -18.98 4.60
N HIS A 46 -5.97 -19.35 4.49
CA HIS A 46 -6.76 -19.98 5.56
C HIS A 46 -6.05 -21.20 6.16
N LYS A 47 -5.48 -22.07 5.30
CA LYS A 47 -4.69 -23.25 5.72
C LYS A 47 -3.59 -22.93 6.73
N ARG A 48 -3.00 -21.73 6.69
CA ARG A 48 -1.97 -21.30 7.65
C ARG A 48 -2.59 -20.83 8.95
N LEU A 49 -3.72 -20.13 8.90
CA LEU A 49 -4.46 -19.68 10.08
C LEU A 49 -5.10 -20.86 10.84
N ASP A 50 -5.46 -21.94 10.15
CA ASP A 50 -5.94 -23.18 10.76
C ASP A 50 -4.88 -23.83 11.66
N ILE A 51 -3.60 -23.74 11.27
CA ILE A 51 -2.47 -24.33 11.99
C ILE A 51 -1.91 -23.33 13.02
N TYR A 52 -1.86 -22.05 12.66
CA TYR A 52 -1.27 -20.96 13.46
C TYR A 52 -2.24 -19.76 13.51
N PRO A 53 -3.24 -19.78 14.40
CA PRO A 53 -4.27 -18.75 14.44
C PRO A 53 -3.72 -17.36 14.82
N GLU A 54 -2.63 -17.31 15.58
CA GLU A 54 -1.93 -16.07 15.95
C GLU A 54 -0.96 -15.52 14.88
N ALA A 55 -0.81 -16.18 13.73
CA ALA A 55 0.13 -15.73 12.69
C ALA A 55 -0.23 -14.34 12.14
N THR A 56 0.70 -13.38 12.28
CA THR A 56 0.58 -12.00 11.76
C THR A 56 1.25 -11.81 10.40
N LEU A 57 2.10 -12.75 9.99
CA LEU A 57 2.86 -12.72 8.74
C LEU A 57 2.52 -13.89 7.84
N CYS A 58 2.60 -13.67 6.52
CA CYS A 58 2.52 -14.75 5.54
C CYS A 58 3.81 -15.58 5.53
N ALA A 59 3.73 -16.82 5.05
CA ALA A 59 4.87 -17.74 5.01
C ALA A 59 6.09 -17.18 4.25
N ILE A 60 5.84 -16.39 3.19
CA ILE A 60 6.91 -15.75 2.41
C ILE A 60 7.62 -14.67 3.24
N CYS A 61 6.86 -13.77 3.86
CA CYS A 61 7.43 -12.69 4.68
C CYS A 61 8.12 -13.24 5.92
N GLN A 62 7.52 -14.22 6.60
CA GLN A 62 8.17 -14.89 7.73
C GLN A 62 9.47 -15.58 7.30
N GLY A 63 9.47 -16.31 6.18
CA GLY A 63 10.69 -16.93 5.66
C GLY A 63 11.78 -15.92 5.26
N LYS A 64 11.43 -14.68 4.88
CA LYS A 64 12.43 -13.61 4.66
C LYS A 64 13.09 -13.18 5.97
N ILE A 65 12.30 -13.00 7.03
CA ILE A 65 12.81 -12.70 8.37
C ILE A 65 13.73 -13.84 8.84
N ASP A 66 13.28 -15.09 8.70
CA ASP A 66 14.05 -16.27 9.13
C ASP A 66 15.39 -16.41 8.37
N ARG A 67 15.47 -15.90 7.13
CA ARG A 67 16.72 -15.82 6.34
C ARG A 67 17.59 -14.60 6.66
N GLY A 68 17.15 -13.69 7.53
CA GLY A 68 17.82 -12.43 7.83
C GLY A 68 17.71 -11.39 6.71
N GLU A 69 16.82 -11.57 5.74
CA GLU A 69 16.52 -10.54 4.75
C GLU A 69 15.68 -9.44 5.40
N PRO A 70 16.04 -8.15 5.27
CA PRO A 70 15.24 -7.08 5.83
C PRO A 70 13.87 -7.09 5.16
N VAL A 71 12.85 -7.43 5.94
CA VAL A 71 11.45 -7.18 5.58
C VAL A 71 11.16 -5.72 5.90
N GLY A 72 11.92 -4.86 5.23
CA GLY A 72 12.05 -3.45 5.56
C GLY A 72 10.72 -2.74 5.39
N GLN A 73 10.42 -1.89 6.37
CA GLN A 73 9.41 -0.84 6.27
C GLN A 73 9.65 -0.15 4.92
N SER A 74 8.73 -0.38 3.98
CA SER A 74 8.83 0.26 2.68
C SER A 74 8.64 1.74 2.93
N GLU A 75 9.73 2.53 2.92
CA GLU A 75 9.62 3.97 3.01
C GLU A 75 8.76 4.43 1.84
N TYR A 76 7.64 5.09 2.12
CA TYR A 76 6.73 5.58 1.09
C TYR A 76 7.10 7.02 0.76
N CYS A 77 7.03 7.38 -0.51
CA CYS A 77 7.33 8.74 -0.95
C CYS A 77 6.29 9.72 -0.36
N PRO A 78 6.70 10.79 0.32
CA PRO A 78 5.76 11.75 0.94
C PRO A 78 4.94 12.55 -0.08
N ARG A 79 5.34 12.58 -1.37
CA ARG A 79 4.62 13.30 -2.43
C ARG A 79 3.54 12.47 -3.13
N CYS A 80 3.75 11.17 -3.31
CA CYS A 80 2.85 10.32 -4.11
C CYS A 80 2.40 9.04 -3.40
N GLY A 81 2.96 8.72 -2.23
CA GLY A 81 2.66 7.50 -1.50
C GLY A 81 3.18 6.22 -2.17
N SER A 82 3.88 6.29 -3.30
CA SER A 82 4.51 5.10 -3.92
C SER A 82 5.70 4.61 -3.07
N PRO A 83 5.96 3.29 -3.01
CA PRO A 83 7.09 2.75 -2.26
C PRO A 83 8.41 3.26 -2.84
N MET A 84 9.35 3.64 -1.99
CA MET A 84 10.69 4.06 -2.40
C MET A 84 11.58 2.84 -2.62
N GLN A 85 12.55 2.99 -3.52
CA GLN A 85 13.51 1.94 -3.88
C GLN A 85 14.93 2.46 -3.72
N LEU A 86 15.82 1.61 -3.22
CA LEU A 86 17.25 1.88 -3.11
C LEU A 86 17.88 1.84 -4.51
N ARG A 87 18.46 2.93 -4.98
CA ARG A 87 19.23 3.00 -6.24
C ARG A 87 20.67 3.41 -5.99
N LEU A 88 21.58 2.92 -6.83
CA LEU A 88 22.96 3.40 -6.84
C LEU A 88 23.05 4.72 -7.60
N ALA A 89 23.35 5.81 -6.88
CA ALA A 89 23.76 7.07 -7.46
C ALA A 89 25.28 7.04 -7.68
N ARG A 90 25.71 7.42 -8.90
CA ARG A 90 27.12 7.59 -9.26
C ARG A 90 27.38 9.08 -9.39
N SER A 91 27.92 9.70 -8.34
CA SER A 91 28.35 11.10 -8.38
C SER A 91 29.84 11.19 -7.99
N GLY A 92 30.66 11.77 -8.85
CA GLY A 92 32.05 12.13 -8.51
C GLY A 92 32.97 10.97 -8.13
N GLY A 93 32.78 9.78 -8.69
CA GLY A 93 33.64 8.61 -8.43
C GLY A 93 33.32 7.81 -7.16
N VAL A 94 32.31 8.21 -6.39
CA VAL A 94 31.85 7.47 -5.21
C VAL A 94 30.46 6.89 -5.45
N THR A 95 30.30 5.59 -5.23
CA THR A 95 28.99 4.93 -5.25
C THR A 95 28.26 5.19 -3.96
N ARG A 96 27.09 5.84 -4.04
CA ARG A 96 26.19 6.04 -2.90
C ARG A 96 24.86 5.36 -3.17
N TYR A 97 24.27 4.77 -2.13
CA TYR A 97 22.91 4.25 -2.19
C TYR A 97 21.94 5.35 -1.78
N GLU A 98 20.98 5.66 -2.63
CA GLU A 98 19.98 6.70 -2.41
C GLU A 98 18.57 6.12 -2.56
N MET A 99 17.67 6.48 -1.65
CA MET A 99 16.26 6.12 -1.73
C MET A 99 15.57 7.03 -2.74
N THR A 100 14.98 6.43 -3.78
CA THR A 100 14.33 7.13 -4.89
C THR A 100 12.88 6.69 -5.04
N CYS A 101 12.02 7.59 -5.52
CA CYS A 101 10.62 7.26 -5.82
C CYS A 101 10.56 6.20 -6.94
N SER A 102 9.75 5.15 -6.77
CA SER A 102 9.55 4.10 -7.79
C SER A 102 8.55 4.48 -8.89
N ASN A 103 7.84 5.60 -8.74
CA ASN A 103 6.82 6.03 -9.70
C ASN A 103 7.45 6.43 -11.05
N VAL A 104 6.67 6.34 -12.14
CA VAL A 104 7.10 6.73 -13.49
C VAL A 104 6.09 7.74 -14.04
N PRO A 105 6.45 9.03 -14.21
CA PRO A 105 7.77 9.63 -13.94
C PRO A 105 8.09 9.75 -12.43
N PRO A 106 9.37 9.63 -12.03
CA PRO A 106 9.74 9.69 -10.63
C PRO A 106 9.53 11.09 -10.06
N CYS A 107 8.99 11.16 -8.83
CA CYS A 107 8.85 12.43 -8.14
C CYS A 107 10.23 13.04 -7.89
N ARG A 108 10.45 14.28 -8.34
CA ARG A 108 11.60 15.08 -7.89
C ARG A 108 11.35 15.44 -6.43
N LEU A 109 11.99 14.69 -5.52
CA LEU A 109 12.11 15.08 -4.13
C LEU A 109 13.28 16.05 -4.06
N HIS A 110 13.01 17.34 -3.98
CA HIS A 110 14.02 18.31 -3.58
C HIS A 110 14.30 18.02 -2.11
N ARG A 111 15.48 17.51 -1.79
CA ARG A 111 15.91 17.29 -0.40
C ARG A 111 15.76 18.64 0.33
N PRO A 112 14.89 18.79 1.34
CA PRO A 112 14.96 19.98 2.18
C PRO A 112 16.34 19.96 2.86
N ALA A 113 16.99 21.12 2.84
CA ALA A 113 18.31 21.35 3.42
C ALA A 113 18.37 21.02 4.90
#